data_AF-A0A962I9N9-F1
#
_entry.id   AF-A0A962I9N9-F1
#
_cell.length_a   1.000
_cell.length_b   1.000
_cell.length_c   1.000
_cell.angle_alpha   90.00
_cell.angle_beta   90.00
_cell.angle_gamma   90.00
#
_symmetry.space_group_name_H-M   'P 1'
#
loop_
_entity.id
_entity.type
_entity.pdbx_description
1 polymer ?
#
loop_
_entity_poly.entity_id
_entity_poly.type
_entity_poly.pdbx_seq_one_letter_code
_entity_poly.pdbx_strand_id
1 'polypeptide(L)'
;MAVQPLPASERSEGCFHCGEPLGSAPVQLALRGRSQDFCCAGCAAAASWIEAAGLSAYYRMREGDNGPRAQAEDGAGLFDRPALIERLSRPLGGAEAQRELGVRVDGLRCAACSWLVQRVADDVDGVDIEQLDGLSGRAVLRYDPQAGSLAELARRLTRLGYSMSPRAGAADQSQQLRARRQRWLRLAVAGLGAMQAMMFAWPL
;
A
#
# COMPACT_ATOMS: atom_id res chain seq x y z
N MET A 1 -5.94 -27.54 -36.10
CA MET A 1 -4.98 -27.52 -34.97
C MET A 1 -5.37 -28.63 -34.02
N ALA A 2 -4.61 -29.72 -34.01
CA ALA A 2 -4.99 -30.96 -33.35
C ALA A 2 -4.62 -30.93 -31.87
N VAL A 3 -5.60 -31.18 -31.00
CA VAL A 3 -5.42 -31.49 -29.59
C VAL A 3 -4.93 -32.94 -29.53
N GLN A 4 -3.66 -33.14 -29.19
CA GLN A 4 -3.09 -34.46 -28.92
C GLN A 4 -2.86 -34.62 -27.41
N PRO A 5 -3.35 -35.70 -26.78
CA PRO A 5 -3.07 -35.96 -25.36
C PRO A 5 -1.64 -36.51 -25.17
N LEU A 6 -0.91 -35.93 -24.23
CA LEU A 6 0.39 -36.41 -23.72
C LEU A 6 0.19 -37.50 -22.64
N PRO A 7 1.19 -38.37 -22.40
CA PRO A 7 1.11 -39.46 -21.42
C PRO A 7 0.85 -38.97 -19.98
N ALA A 8 0.15 -39.80 -19.20
CA ALA A 8 -0.56 -39.46 -17.97
C ALA A 8 0.28 -39.14 -16.71
N SER A 9 1.55 -38.75 -16.82
CA SER A 9 2.48 -38.71 -15.67
C SER A 9 2.79 -37.34 -15.06
N GLU A 10 2.19 -36.23 -15.49
CA GLU A 10 2.38 -34.91 -14.86
C GLU A 10 1.07 -34.10 -14.79
N ARG A 11 -0.02 -34.72 -14.31
CA ARG A 11 -1.25 -33.95 -14.06
C ARG A 11 -1.07 -33.09 -12.82
N SER A 12 -1.30 -31.78 -12.96
CA SER A 12 -1.33 -30.84 -11.84
C SER A 12 -2.45 -31.22 -10.86
N GLU A 13 -2.22 -31.12 -9.55
CA GLU A 13 -3.26 -31.42 -8.54
C GLU A 13 -4.43 -30.41 -8.57
N GLY A 14 -4.25 -29.26 -9.23
CA GLY A 14 -5.26 -28.23 -9.35
C GLY A 14 -5.19 -27.43 -10.65
N CYS A 15 -6.23 -26.65 -10.89
CA CYS A 15 -6.33 -25.78 -12.06
C CYS A 15 -5.27 -24.66 -12.02
N PHE A 16 -4.56 -24.50 -13.14
CA PHE A 16 -3.56 -23.45 -13.32
C PHE A 16 -4.12 -22.01 -13.14
N HIS A 17 -5.42 -21.78 -13.34
CA HIS A 17 -6.02 -20.44 -13.26
C HIS A 17 -6.77 -20.11 -11.97
N CYS A 18 -7.62 -20.99 -11.47
CA CYS A 18 -8.40 -20.75 -10.23
C CYS A 18 -7.85 -21.47 -9.00
N GLY A 19 -7.03 -22.52 -9.19
CA GLY A 19 -6.45 -23.31 -8.08
C GLY A 19 -7.38 -24.40 -7.52
N GLU A 20 -8.62 -24.51 -8.01
CA GLU A 20 -9.54 -25.58 -7.60
C GLU A 20 -9.08 -26.96 -8.11
N PRO A 21 -9.49 -28.06 -7.47
CA PRO A 21 -9.22 -29.41 -7.93
C PRO A 21 -9.66 -29.61 -9.38
N LEU A 22 -8.90 -30.39 -10.13
CA LEU A 22 -9.31 -30.77 -11.48
C LEU A 22 -10.57 -31.65 -11.41
N GLY A 23 -11.62 -31.25 -12.13
CA GLY A 23 -12.85 -32.03 -12.27
C GLY A 23 -12.66 -33.29 -13.12
N SER A 24 -13.76 -33.99 -13.40
CA SER A 24 -13.75 -35.25 -14.17
C SER A 24 -13.33 -35.11 -15.64
N ALA A 25 -13.40 -33.91 -16.21
CA ALA A 25 -13.02 -33.61 -17.59
C ALA A 25 -12.17 -32.32 -17.65
N PRO A 26 -10.89 -32.37 -17.23
CA PRO A 26 -10.01 -31.21 -17.26
C PRO A 26 -9.70 -30.80 -18.70
N VAL A 27 -9.57 -29.49 -18.91
CA VAL A 27 -9.18 -28.90 -20.19
C VAL A 27 -7.68 -28.66 -20.17
N GLN A 28 -6.97 -29.03 -21.24
CA GLN A 28 -5.56 -28.69 -21.42
C GLN A 28 -5.35 -27.62 -22.48
N LEU A 29 -4.48 -26.66 -22.17
CA LEU A 29 -4.07 -25.64 -23.11
C LEU A 29 -2.57 -25.35 -22.97
N ALA A 30 -1.88 -25.22 -24.10
CA ALA A 30 -0.49 -24.80 -24.12
C ALA A 30 -0.37 -23.28 -23.86
N LEU A 31 0.21 -22.89 -22.73
CA LEU A 31 0.59 -21.51 -22.42
C LEU A 31 2.12 -21.42 -22.37
N ARG A 32 2.71 -20.49 -23.14
CA ARG A 32 4.17 -20.28 -23.21
C ARG A 32 4.97 -21.55 -23.50
N GLY A 33 4.45 -22.43 -24.36
CA GLY A 33 5.08 -23.69 -24.71
C GLY A 33 5.02 -24.78 -23.63
N ARG A 34 4.27 -24.57 -22.53
CA ARG A 34 4.01 -25.58 -21.50
C ARG A 34 2.52 -25.94 -21.50
N SER A 35 2.21 -27.24 -21.45
CA SER A 35 0.82 -27.70 -21.27
C SER A 35 0.38 -27.40 -19.84
N GLN A 36 -0.78 -26.78 -19.67
CA GLN A 36 -1.37 -26.46 -18.37
C GLN A 36 -2.77 -27.08 -18.27
N ASP A 37 -3.11 -27.58 -17.07
CA ASP A 37 -4.42 -28.18 -16.77
C ASP A 37 -5.40 -27.14 -16.20
N PHE A 38 -6.66 -27.20 -16.64
CA PHE A 38 -7.75 -26.31 -16.21
C PHE A 38 -8.99 -27.10 -15.79
N CYS A 39 -9.71 -26.62 -14.78
CA CYS A 39 -10.95 -27.27 -14.32
C CYS A 39 -12.11 -27.14 -15.32
N CYS A 40 -12.10 -26.12 -16.19
CA CYS A 40 -13.13 -25.87 -17.19
C CYS A 40 -12.61 -25.02 -18.38
N ALA A 41 -13.40 -24.96 -19.46
CA ALA A 41 -13.07 -24.14 -20.64
C ALA A 41 -13.00 -22.64 -20.32
N GLY A 42 -13.77 -22.16 -19.33
CA GLY A 42 -13.71 -20.76 -18.87
C GLY A 42 -12.36 -20.40 -18.27
N CYS A 43 -11.79 -21.27 -17.44
CA CYS A 43 -10.46 -21.07 -16.86
C CYS A 43 -9.36 -21.08 -17.94
N ALA A 44 -9.47 -21.96 -18.94
CA ALA A 44 -8.53 -21.99 -20.06
C ALA A 44 -8.61 -20.71 -20.91
N ALA A 45 -9.83 -20.21 -21.17
CA ALA A 45 -10.06 -18.98 -21.92
C ALA A 45 -9.58 -17.72 -21.17
N ALA A 46 -9.83 -17.65 -19.86
CA ALA A 46 -9.33 -16.57 -19.03
C ALA A 46 -7.79 -16.56 -19.04
N ALA A 47 -7.17 -17.73 -18.94
CA ALA A 47 -5.72 -17.83 -18.94
C ALA A 47 -5.06 -17.49 -20.27
N SER A 48 -5.66 -17.90 -21.38
CA SER A 48 -5.19 -17.52 -22.72
C SER A 48 -5.35 -16.02 -22.97
N TRP A 49 -6.43 -15.41 -22.47
CA TRP A 49 -6.64 -13.97 -22.57
C TRP A 49 -5.61 -13.18 -21.74
N ILE A 50 -5.35 -13.57 -20.49
CA ILE A 50 -4.33 -12.94 -19.63
C ILE A 50 -2.95 -12.99 -20.30
N GLU A 51 -2.61 -14.12 -20.92
CA GLU A 51 -1.37 -14.28 -21.67
C GLU A 51 -1.32 -13.37 -22.91
N ALA A 52 -2.38 -13.37 -23.72
CA ALA A 52 -2.48 -12.52 -24.91
C ALA A 52 -2.44 -11.02 -24.58
N ALA A 53 -2.94 -10.63 -23.41
CA ALA A 53 -2.89 -9.26 -22.90
C ALA A 53 -1.52 -8.87 -22.30
N GLY A 54 -0.55 -9.79 -22.24
CA GLY A 54 0.75 -9.56 -21.60
C GLY A 54 0.69 -9.44 -20.08
N LEU A 55 -0.41 -9.88 -19.45
CA LEU A 55 -0.69 -9.75 -18.01
C LEU A 55 -0.26 -10.98 -17.20
N SER A 56 0.55 -11.87 -17.76
CA SER A 56 0.93 -13.14 -17.10
C SER A 56 1.78 -12.98 -15.83
N ALA A 57 2.18 -11.74 -15.48
CA ALA A 57 2.67 -11.43 -14.14
C ALA A 57 1.63 -11.78 -13.04
N TYR A 58 0.34 -11.82 -13.39
CA TYR A 58 -0.75 -12.32 -12.56
C TYR A 58 -0.45 -13.69 -11.91
N TYR A 59 0.02 -14.67 -12.69
CA TYR A 59 0.31 -16.01 -12.18
C TYR A 59 1.49 -16.03 -11.21
N ARG A 60 2.51 -15.21 -11.48
CA ARG A 60 3.68 -15.06 -10.60
C ARG A 60 3.31 -14.41 -9.26
N MET A 61 2.35 -13.49 -9.28
CA MET A 61 1.80 -12.85 -8.09
C MET A 61 0.91 -13.79 -7.27
N ARG A 62 0.36 -14.83 -7.90
CA ARG A 62 -0.48 -15.85 -7.27
C ARG A 62 0.33 -17.01 -6.69
N GLU A 63 1.38 -17.43 -7.39
CA GLU A 63 2.33 -18.47 -6.96
C GLU A 63 3.35 -17.96 -5.95
N GLY A 64 3.72 -16.69 -6.07
CA GLY A 64 4.32 -15.97 -4.96
C GLY A 64 3.27 -15.83 -3.87
N ASP A 65 3.58 -16.33 -2.67
CA ASP A 65 3.11 -15.69 -1.44
C ASP A 65 3.12 -14.17 -1.66
N ASN A 66 2.11 -13.45 -1.20
CA ASN A 66 1.94 -12.00 -1.38
C ASN A 66 3.13 -11.18 -0.79
N GLY A 67 4.36 -11.35 -1.30
CA GLY A 67 5.53 -11.45 -0.43
C GLY A 67 5.33 -12.48 0.69
N PRO A 68 6.29 -12.68 1.60
CA PRO A 68 5.86 -12.93 2.96
C PRO A 68 4.78 -11.88 3.25
N ARG A 69 3.60 -12.28 3.75
CA ARG A 69 3.06 -11.51 4.88
C ARG A 69 4.28 -11.39 5.77
N ALA A 70 4.98 -10.26 5.76
CA ALA A 70 6.12 -10.05 6.61
C ALA A 70 5.59 -10.54 7.94
N GLN A 71 6.12 -11.68 8.43
CA GLN A 71 5.71 -12.25 9.70
C GLN A 71 5.73 -11.03 10.58
N ALA A 72 4.55 -10.57 11.01
CA ALA A 72 4.39 -9.19 11.43
C ALA A 72 5.28 -9.09 12.66
N GLU A 73 6.54 -8.68 12.46
CA GLU A 73 7.49 -8.52 13.53
C GLU A 73 6.80 -7.53 14.41
N ASP A 74 6.51 -7.96 15.63
CA ASP A 74 5.46 -7.45 16.48
C ASP A 74 5.54 -5.91 16.61
N GLY A 75 4.97 -5.24 15.60
CA GLY A 75 5.09 -3.80 15.44
C GLY A 75 4.29 -3.13 16.53
N ALA A 76 3.22 -3.78 16.99
CA ALA A 76 2.47 -3.42 18.18
C ALA A 76 3.37 -3.38 19.42
N GLY A 77 4.25 -4.36 19.61
CA GLY A 77 5.23 -4.36 20.71
C GLY A 77 6.23 -3.19 20.68
N LEU A 78 6.44 -2.52 19.53
CA LEU A 78 7.19 -1.26 19.48
C LEU A 78 6.38 -0.08 20.03
N PHE A 79 5.06 -0.09 19.83
CA PHE A 79 4.15 0.93 20.36
C PHE A 79 3.85 0.77 21.85
N ASP A 80 4.03 -0.43 22.41
CA ASP A 80 3.94 -0.68 23.86
C ASP A 80 5.13 -0.11 24.67
N ARG A 81 6.13 0.49 24.00
CA ARG A 81 7.31 1.11 24.64
C ARG A 81 7.16 2.64 24.71
N PRO A 82 6.63 3.22 25.81
CA PRO A 82 6.34 4.65 25.89
C PRO A 82 7.58 5.53 25.68
N ALA A 83 8.74 5.15 26.22
CA ALA A 83 9.99 5.90 26.03
C ALA A 83 10.47 5.94 24.57
N LEU A 84 10.17 4.90 23.78
CA LEU A 84 10.47 4.88 22.34
C LEU A 84 9.55 5.85 21.61
N ILE A 85 8.24 5.76 21.89
CA ILE A 85 7.23 6.60 21.25
C ILE A 85 7.43 8.08 21.61
N GLU A 86 7.78 8.39 22.85
CA GLU A 86 8.08 9.75 23.28
C GLU A 86 9.25 10.35 22.51
N ARG A 87 10.34 9.58 22.32
CA ARG A 87 11.51 10.00 21.54
C ARG A 87 11.25 10.19 20.06
N LEU A 88 10.32 9.42 19.49
CA LEU A 88 10.01 9.44 18.06
C LEU A 88 8.85 10.39 17.72
N SER A 89 8.08 10.81 18.71
CA SER A 89 6.93 11.71 18.54
C SER A 89 7.27 13.13 18.97
N ARG A 90 6.63 14.10 18.33
CA ARG A 90 6.74 15.52 18.67
C ARG A 90 5.44 16.04 19.27
N PRO A 91 5.47 16.89 20.30
CA PRO A 91 4.26 17.57 20.76
C PRO A 91 3.75 18.53 19.68
N LEU A 92 2.43 18.57 19.50
CA LEU A 92 1.76 19.60 18.72
C LEU A 92 1.36 20.71 19.70
N GLY A 93 1.79 21.94 19.45
CA GLY A 93 1.42 23.07 20.33
C GLY A 93 -0.10 23.32 20.29
N GLY A 94 -0.72 23.51 21.46
CA GLY A 94 -2.16 23.71 21.60
C GLY A 94 -2.66 23.47 23.03
N ALA A 95 -3.97 23.62 23.25
CA ALA A 95 -4.62 23.37 24.55
C ALA A 95 -4.81 21.86 24.86
N GLU A 96 -4.70 21.01 23.84
CA GLU A 96 -4.83 19.54 23.96
C GLU A 96 -3.46 18.88 23.89
N ALA A 97 -3.30 17.76 24.62
CA ALA A 97 -2.05 16.99 24.73
C ALA A 97 -1.73 16.16 23.46
N GLN A 98 -1.98 16.69 22.28
CA GLN A 98 -1.76 15.98 21.02
C GLN A 98 -0.27 15.89 20.67
N ARG A 99 0.11 14.74 20.12
CA ARG A 99 1.45 14.47 19.60
C ARG A 99 1.35 13.98 18.17
N GLU A 100 2.42 14.18 17.42
CA GLU A 100 2.57 13.68 16.07
C GLU A 100 3.66 12.62 16.02
N LEU A 101 3.39 11.53 15.31
CA LEU A 101 4.33 10.42 15.11
C LEU A 101 4.37 9.99 13.65
N GLY A 102 5.57 9.89 13.11
CA GLY A 102 5.79 9.23 11.82
C GLY A 102 5.69 7.73 11.94
N VAL A 103 4.99 7.07 11.01
CA VAL A 103 4.90 5.61 10.94
C VAL A 103 5.09 5.10 9.52
N ARG A 104 5.40 3.82 9.41
CA ARG A 104 5.37 3.07 8.16
C ARG A 104 4.34 1.97 8.27
N VAL A 105 3.50 1.84 7.24
CA VAL A 105 2.49 0.81 7.07
C VAL A 105 2.87 -0.04 5.87
N ASP A 106 3.31 -1.26 6.12
CA ASP A 106 3.64 -2.25 5.11
C ASP A 106 2.40 -3.10 4.75
N GLY A 107 2.35 -3.58 3.50
CA GLY A 107 1.23 -4.37 2.97
C GLY A 107 0.22 -3.57 2.13
N LEU A 108 0.41 -2.26 1.94
CA LEU A 108 -0.41 -1.46 1.02
C LEU A 108 -0.10 -1.85 -0.44
N ARG A 109 -1.18 -2.02 -1.24
CA ARG A 109 -1.10 -2.45 -2.64
C ARG A 109 -1.99 -1.64 -3.59
N CYS A 110 -3.02 -0.97 -3.07
CA CYS A 110 -3.93 -0.15 -3.86
C CYS A 110 -4.53 0.98 -3.01
N ALA A 111 -5.23 1.92 -3.66
CA ALA A 111 -5.89 3.03 -2.98
C ALA A 111 -6.94 2.57 -1.95
N ALA A 112 -7.61 1.44 -2.19
CA ALA A 112 -8.57 0.88 -1.25
C ALA A 112 -7.91 0.41 0.06
N CYS A 113 -6.66 -0.09 0.01
CA CYS A 113 -5.91 -0.44 1.22
C CYS A 113 -5.66 0.81 2.07
N SER A 114 -5.26 1.93 1.45
CA SER A 114 -5.02 3.19 2.18
C SER A 114 -6.28 3.72 2.84
N TRP A 115 -7.41 3.68 2.14
CA TRP A 115 -8.71 4.05 2.69
C TRP A 115 -9.09 3.17 3.89
N LEU A 116 -8.90 1.84 3.79
CA LEU A 116 -9.20 0.92 4.88
C LEU A 116 -8.35 1.21 6.12
N VAL A 117 -7.05 1.47 5.94
CA VAL A 117 -6.15 1.82 7.06
C VAL A 117 -6.59 3.12 7.76
N GLN A 118 -6.99 4.14 7.01
CA GLN A 118 -7.56 5.37 7.58
C GLN A 118 -8.84 5.07 8.36
N ARG A 119 -9.77 4.32 7.77
CA ARG A 119 -11.05 4.00 8.40
C ARG A 119 -10.88 3.24 9.73
N VAL A 120 -9.87 2.39 9.83
CA VAL A 120 -9.53 1.66 11.07
C VAL A 120 -8.92 2.58 12.12
N ALA A 121 -8.13 3.58 11.72
CA ALA A 121 -7.60 4.57 12.63
C ALA A 121 -8.69 5.50 13.18
N ASP A 122 -9.64 5.91 12.34
CA ASP A 122 -10.81 6.72 12.76
C ASP A 122 -11.68 6.02 13.82
N ASP A 123 -11.58 4.70 13.93
CA ASP A 123 -12.29 3.87 14.92
C ASP A 123 -11.51 3.69 16.23
N VAL A 124 -10.29 4.26 16.32
CA VAL A 124 -9.48 4.28 17.54
C VAL A 124 -9.52 5.68 18.12
N ASP A 125 -10.16 5.83 19.27
CA ASP A 125 -10.31 7.12 19.95
C ASP A 125 -8.95 7.81 20.14
N GLY A 126 -8.91 9.10 19.83
CA GLY A 126 -7.70 9.90 20.01
C GLY A 126 -6.56 9.55 19.04
N VAL A 127 -6.82 8.88 17.91
CA VAL A 127 -5.84 8.64 16.85
C VAL A 127 -6.40 9.11 15.50
N ASP A 128 -5.61 9.87 14.75
CA ASP A 128 -5.94 10.38 13.41
C ASP A 128 -4.75 10.21 12.45
N ILE A 129 -5.02 9.91 11.18
CA ILE A 129 -3.99 9.83 10.14
C ILE A 129 -4.04 11.10 9.28
N GLU A 130 -3.17 12.07 9.57
CA GLU A 130 -3.11 13.31 8.79
C GLU A 130 -2.64 13.05 7.35
N GLN A 131 -1.68 12.12 7.18
CA GLN A 131 -1.14 11.78 5.88
C GLN A 131 -0.91 10.28 5.75
N LEU A 132 -1.28 9.72 4.60
CA LEU A 132 -0.90 8.37 4.20
C LEU A 132 -0.55 8.34 2.72
N ASP A 133 0.68 7.95 2.42
CA ASP A 133 1.11 7.63 1.06
C ASP A 133 0.89 6.14 0.80
N GLY A 134 -0.13 5.82 0.00
CA GLY A 134 -0.48 4.45 -0.35
C GLY A 134 0.55 3.69 -1.18
N LEU A 135 1.48 4.40 -1.83
CA LEU A 135 2.57 3.78 -2.61
C LEU A 135 3.77 3.48 -1.71
N SER A 136 4.17 4.44 -0.87
CA SER A 136 5.38 4.29 -0.04
C SER A 136 5.11 3.73 1.36
N GLY A 137 3.84 3.62 1.78
CA GLY A 137 3.45 3.20 3.12
C GLY A 137 3.76 4.20 4.21
N ARG A 138 4.20 5.42 3.88
CA ARG A 138 4.55 6.43 4.88
C ARG A 138 3.29 7.09 5.39
N ALA A 139 3.15 7.16 6.71
CA ALA A 139 2.06 7.87 7.35
C ALA A 139 2.55 8.82 8.46
N VAL A 140 1.75 9.85 8.70
CA VAL A 140 1.90 10.77 9.83
C VAL A 140 0.62 10.67 10.65
N LEU A 141 0.77 10.25 11.90
CA LEU A 141 -0.32 10.10 12.86
C LEU A 141 -0.34 11.27 13.83
N ARG A 142 -1.53 11.75 14.16
CA ARG A 142 -1.78 12.61 15.32
C ARG A 142 -2.49 11.78 16.37
N TYR A 143 -2.01 11.82 17.60
CA TYR A 143 -2.62 11.05 18.67
C TYR A 143 -2.58 11.77 20.01
N ASP A 144 -3.54 11.48 20.86
CA ASP A 144 -3.54 11.86 22.27
C ASP A 144 -3.01 10.67 23.11
N PRO A 145 -1.85 10.80 23.79
CA PRO A 145 -1.30 9.76 24.66
C PRO A 145 -2.23 9.36 25.82
N GLN A 146 -3.22 10.19 26.19
CA GLN A 146 -4.17 9.93 27.27
C GLN A 146 -5.45 9.23 26.80
N ALA A 147 -5.81 9.36 25.51
CA ALA A 147 -7.06 8.82 24.96
C ALA A 147 -6.83 7.62 24.01
N GLY A 148 -5.74 7.62 23.24
CA GLY A 148 -5.53 6.68 22.15
C GLY A 148 -4.37 5.70 22.35
N SER A 149 -4.60 4.43 22.01
CA SER A 149 -3.57 3.39 22.01
C SER A 149 -3.05 3.13 20.59
N LEU A 150 -1.87 3.64 20.27
CA LEU A 150 -1.18 3.34 19.00
C LEU A 150 -0.90 1.84 18.85
N ALA A 151 -0.68 1.13 19.95
CA ALA A 151 -0.52 -0.32 19.96
C ALA A 151 -1.81 -1.04 19.57
N GLU A 152 -2.98 -0.52 19.97
CA GLU A 152 -4.26 -1.09 19.53
C GLU A 152 -4.49 -0.88 18.04
N LEU A 153 -4.19 0.33 17.52
CA LEU A 153 -4.20 0.56 16.08
C LEU A 153 -3.29 -0.44 15.34
N ALA A 154 -2.05 -0.60 15.80
CA ALA A 154 -1.12 -1.54 15.19
C ALA A 154 -1.66 -2.99 15.22
N ARG A 155 -2.25 -3.45 16.34
CA ARG A 155 -2.86 -4.79 16.44
C ARG A 155 -4.06 -4.95 15.50
N ARG A 156 -4.92 -3.95 15.37
CA ARG A 156 -6.06 -3.94 14.43
C ARG A 156 -5.56 -4.08 12.99
N LEU A 157 -4.55 -3.32 12.62
CA LEU A 157 -3.93 -3.38 11.30
C LEU A 157 -3.26 -4.74 11.03
N THR A 158 -2.58 -5.32 12.02
CA THR A 158 -2.00 -6.67 11.92
C THR A 158 -3.05 -7.74 11.63
N ARG A 159 -4.23 -7.67 12.26
CA ARG A 159 -5.35 -8.60 11.97
C ARG A 159 -5.83 -8.51 10.52
N LEU A 160 -5.71 -7.34 9.89
CA LEU A 160 -6.04 -7.10 8.48
C LEU A 160 -4.88 -7.45 7.52
N GLY A 161 -3.73 -7.85 8.04
CA GLY A 161 -2.55 -8.20 7.26
C GLY A 161 -1.61 -7.04 6.93
N TYR A 162 -1.76 -5.90 7.61
CA TYR A 162 -0.84 -4.76 7.52
C TYR A 162 0.13 -4.76 8.70
N SER A 163 1.37 -4.34 8.50
CA SER A 163 2.33 -4.14 9.60
C SER A 163 2.61 -2.65 9.79
N MET A 164 2.47 -2.15 11.01
CA MET A 164 2.74 -0.76 11.36
C MET A 164 4.00 -0.68 12.23
N SER A 165 4.93 0.22 11.91
CA SER A 165 6.14 0.47 12.71
C SER A 165 6.41 1.97 12.88
N PRO A 166 6.90 2.41 14.05
CA PRO A 166 7.23 3.81 14.28
C PRO A 166 8.48 4.21 13.48
N ARG A 167 8.48 5.44 12.95
CA ARG A 167 9.53 5.95 12.06
C ARG A 167 9.97 7.35 12.47
N ALA A 168 11.26 7.50 12.76
CA ALA A 168 11.88 8.79 13.03
C ALA A 168 11.81 9.73 11.80
N GLY A 169 11.51 11.02 12.04
CA GLY A 169 11.70 12.10 11.05
C GLY A 169 10.72 12.13 9.87
N ALA A 170 9.70 11.25 9.80
CA ALA A 170 8.72 11.30 8.72
C ALA A 170 7.84 12.57 8.80
N ALA A 171 7.50 12.98 10.02
CA ALA A 171 6.87 14.26 10.33
C ALA A 171 7.66 15.45 9.76
N ASP A 172 8.94 15.55 10.12
CA ASP A 172 9.82 16.65 9.71
C ASP A 172 10.00 16.72 8.18
N GLN A 173 10.19 15.56 7.52
CA GLN A 173 10.40 15.53 6.08
C GLN A 173 9.16 16.02 5.30
N SER A 174 7.97 15.63 5.73
CA SER A 174 6.72 16.07 5.08
C SER A 174 6.49 17.57 5.20
N GLN A 175 6.75 18.14 6.38
CA GLN A 175 6.63 19.58 6.63
C GLN A 175 7.70 20.39 5.88
N GLN A 176 8.95 19.91 5.83
CA GLN A 176 10.01 20.56 5.06
C GLN A 176 9.67 20.63 3.58
N LEU A 177 9.08 19.57 3.01
CA LEU A 177 8.64 19.56 1.61
C LEU A 177 7.49 20.55 1.36
N ARG A 178 6.48 20.58 2.24
CA ARG A 178 5.37 21.56 2.19
C ARG A 178 5.89 23.00 2.29
N ALA A 179 6.75 23.29 3.25
CA ALA A 179 7.34 24.61 3.45
C ALA A 179 8.24 25.04 2.28
N ARG A 180 8.97 24.09 1.67
CA ARG A 180 9.75 24.35 0.46
C ARG A 180 8.84 24.66 -0.73
N ARG A 181 7.77 23.90 -0.93
CA ARG A 181 6.79 24.13 -2.00
C ARG A 181 6.11 25.49 -1.86
N GLN A 182 5.71 25.88 -0.65
CA GLN A 182 5.12 27.20 -0.40
C GLN A 182 6.08 28.34 -0.74
N ARG A 183 7.37 28.21 -0.39
CA ARG A 183 8.40 29.19 -0.77
C ARG A 183 8.53 29.32 -2.29
N TRP A 184 8.56 28.20 -3.01
CA TRP A 184 8.59 28.22 -4.48
C TRP A 184 7.35 28.84 -5.10
N LEU A 185 6.15 28.55 -4.57
CA LEU A 185 4.91 29.15 -5.04
C LEU A 185 4.90 30.67 -4.85
N ARG A 186 5.39 31.16 -3.69
CA ARG A 186 5.52 32.61 -3.43
C ARG A 186 6.45 33.28 -4.43
N LEU A 187 7.59 32.67 -4.74
CA LEU A 187 8.53 33.18 -5.75
C LEU A 187 7.92 33.18 -7.16
N ALA A 188 7.20 32.12 -7.53
CA ALA A 188 6.53 32.03 -8.83
C ALA A 188 5.45 33.12 -8.99
N VAL A 189 4.60 33.33 -7.97
CA VAL A 189 3.57 34.36 -7.98
C VAL A 189 4.19 35.77 -8.04
N ALA A 190 5.24 36.03 -7.26
CA ALA A 190 5.95 37.30 -7.30
C ALA A 190 6.61 37.56 -8.66
N GLY A 191 7.24 36.54 -9.27
CA GLY A 191 7.85 36.63 -10.58
C GLY A 191 6.84 36.90 -11.70
N LEU A 192 5.69 36.21 -11.69
CA LEU A 192 4.61 36.46 -12.64
C LEU A 192 4.07 37.89 -12.51
N GLY A 193 3.85 38.37 -11.29
CA GLY A 193 3.40 39.74 -11.03
C GLY A 193 4.40 40.79 -11.54
N ALA A 194 5.70 40.58 -11.30
CA ALA A 194 6.75 41.47 -11.78
C ALA A 194 6.86 41.49 -13.31
N MET A 195 6.73 40.34 -13.97
CA MET A 195 6.73 40.23 -15.43
C MET A 195 5.57 41.02 -16.04
N GLN A 196 4.36 40.91 -15.46
CA GLN A 196 3.21 41.69 -15.92
C GLN A 196 3.41 43.20 -15.67
N ALA A 197 3.95 43.61 -14.52
CA ALA A 197 4.22 45.01 -14.23
C ALA A 197 5.24 45.62 -15.22
N MET A 198 6.29 44.87 -15.57
CA MET A 198 7.28 45.30 -16.57
C MET A 198 6.69 45.42 -17.98
N MET A 199 5.75 44.55 -18.34
CA MET A 199 5.07 44.62 -19.65
C MET A 199 4.29 45.94 -19.81
N PHE A 200 3.69 46.46 -18.75
CA PHE A 200 2.97 47.74 -18.76
C PHE A 200 3.87 48.96 -18.48
N ALA A 201 5.12 48.75 -18.07
CA ALA A 201 6.09 49.81 -17.78
C ALA A 201 6.91 50.25 -19.01
N TRP A 202 6.57 49.78 -20.22
CA TRP A 202 7.19 50.28 -21.44
C TRP A 202 6.80 51.74 -21.67
N PRO A 203 7.76 52.67 -21.75
CA PRO A 203 7.48 54.10 -21.77
C PRO A 203 6.77 54.48 -23.09
N LEU A 204 5.66 55.19 -22.96
CA LEU A 204 5.12 56.05 -24.02
C LEU A 204 5.94 57.34 -24.10
#